data_AF-A0A8T3S8I2-F1
#
_entry.id   AF-A0A8T3S8I2-F1
#
_cell.length_a   1.000
_cell.length_b   1.000
_cell.length_c   1.000
_cell.angle_alpha   90.00
_cell.angle_beta   90.00
_cell.angle_gamma   90.00
#
_symmetry.space_group_name_H-M   'P 1'
#
loop_
_entity.id
_entity.type
_entity.pdbx_description
1 polymer ?
#
loop_
_entity_poly.entity_id
_entity_poly.type
_entity_poly.pdbx_seq_one_letter_code
_entity_poly.pdbx_strand_id
1 'polypeptide(L)'
;MHQVRSQEWHRFGFGGPPEPWDHGALRDLDRLATSYFLDILESHRVAMAVSNEDDLRKRIEDLFATATRQKHEIDYTLRHWATPIERARVEDRLGSLMRIGMRLRELRKSPAALNHASTPSPEPMPAA
;
A
#
# COMPACT_ATOMS: atom_id res chain seq x y z
N MET A 1 37.80 -8.51 -28.57
CA MET A 1 38.15 -8.10 -27.20
C MET A 1 37.40 -6.82 -26.90
N HIS A 2 36.32 -6.87 -26.12
CA HIS A 2 35.59 -5.66 -25.70
C HIS A 2 35.99 -5.34 -24.25
N GLN A 3 36.65 -4.19 -24.10
CA GLN A 3 37.20 -3.69 -22.85
C GLN A 3 36.04 -3.23 -21.94
N VAL A 4 35.72 -4.01 -20.91
CA VAL A 4 34.75 -3.65 -19.87
C VAL A 4 35.35 -2.48 -19.07
N ARG A 5 34.75 -1.30 -19.20
CA ARG A 5 35.14 -0.14 -18.39
C ARG A 5 34.68 -0.38 -16.95
N SER A 6 35.65 -0.58 -16.06
CA SER A 6 35.45 -0.63 -14.62
C SER A 6 34.91 0.73 -14.14
N GLN A 7 33.62 0.80 -13.83
CA GLN A 7 33.07 1.95 -13.11
C GLN A 7 33.66 1.95 -11.70
N GLU A 8 34.45 2.98 -11.38
CA GLU A 8 35.04 3.15 -10.05
C GLU A 8 33.95 3.58 -9.05
N TRP A 9 33.60 2.65 -8.17
CA TRP A 9 32.66 2.87 -7.08
C TRP A 9 33.30 3.79 -6.04
N HIS A 10 32.76 5.01 -5.89
CA HIS A 10 33.11 5.88 -4.77
C HIS A 10 32.59 5.27 -3.47
N ARG A 11 33.52 4.73 -2.68
CA ARG A 11 33.26 4.14 -1.35
C ARG A 11 32.89 5.22 -0.34
N PHE A 12 31.60 5.43 -0.13
CA PHE A 12 31.10 6.04 1.09
C PHE A 12 30.79 4.93 2.12
N GLY A 13 31.74 4.67 3.03
CA GLY A 13 31.54 4.06 4.36
C GLY A 13 30.96 2.64 4.46
N PHE A 14 31.77 1.71 4.95
CA PHE A 14 31.44 0.38 5.52
C PHE A 14 30.68 -0.63 4.62
N GLY A 15 31.39 -1.71 4.25
CA GLY A 15 30.86 -2.84 3.48
C GLY A 15 31.38 -2.79 2.04
N GLY A 16 31.74 -3.94 1.47
CA GLY A 16 32.09 -4.05 0.06
C GLY A 16 30.94 -3.59 -0.86
N PRO A 17 31.09 -3.67 -2.19
CA PRO A 17 29.95 -3.46 -3.07
C PRO A 17 28.77 -4.31 -2.53
N PRO A 18 27.58 -3.72 -2.34
CA PRO A 18 26.44 -4.49 -1.88
C PRO A 18 26.30 -5.69 -2.80
N GLU A 19 26.10 -6.89 -2.23
CA GLU A 19 25.78 -8.04 -3.07
C GLU A 19 24.56 -7.66 -3.92
N PRO A 20 24.70 -7.71 -5.26
CA PRO A 20 23.59 -7.41 -6.14
C PRO A 20 22.47 -8.41 -5.81
N TRP A 21 21.23 -7.93 -5.80
CA TRP A 21 20.08 -8.77 -5.54
C TRP A 21 20.02 -9.93 -6.54
N ASP A 22 19.45 -11.06 -6.09
CA ASP A 22 19.22 -12.22 -6.96
C ASP A 22 18.55 -11.80 -8.27
N HIS A 23 18.99 -12.40 -9.38
CA HIS A 23 18.42 -12.10 -10.69
C HIS A 23 16.90 -12.31 -10.69
N GLY A 24 16.15 -11.22 -10.93
CA GLY A 24 14.69 -11.23 -10.96
C GLY A 24 14.02 -10.68 -9.69
N ALA A 25 14.70 -10.68 -8.54
CA ALA A 25 14.12 -10.25 -7.26
C ALA A 25 13.58 -8.82 -7.31
N LEU A 26 14.28 -7.90 -7.98
CA LEU A 26 13.84 -6.51 -8.15
C LEU A 26 12.51 -6.43 -8.92
N ARG A 27 12.35 -7.22 -9.98
CA ARG A 27 11.11 -7.25 -10.78
C ARG A 27 9.96 -7.88 -10.01
N ASP A 28 10.24 -8.92 -9.24
CA ASP A 28 9.22 -9.59 -8.44
C ASP A 28 8.71 -8.70 -7.30
N LEU A 29 9.62 -7.98 -6.62
CA LEU A 29 9.27 -7.01 -5.59
C LEU A 29 8.48 -5.83 -6.15
N ASP A 30 8.88 -5.29 -7.32
CA ASP A 30 8.13 -4.24 -8.02
C ASP A 30 6.72 -4.69 -8.41
N ARG A 31 6.63 -5.91 -8.98
CA ARG A 31 5.34 -6.50 -9.38
C ARG A 31 4.42 -6.70 -8.17
N LEU A 32 4.94 -7.19 -7.04
CA LEU A 32 4.19 -7.35 -5.81
C LEU A 32 3.73 -6.00 -5.26
N ALA A 33 4.63 -5.01 -5.17
CA ALA A 33 4.31 -3.67 -4.69
C ALA A 33 3.19 -3.04 -5.52
N THR A 34 3.29 -3.15 -6.84
CA THR A 34 2.28 -2.66 -7.78
C THR A 34 0.96 -3.39 -7.59
N SER A 35 0.97 -4.72 -7.47
CA SER A 35 -0.25 -5.53 -7.29
C SER A 35 -0.98 -5.15 -6.00
N TYR A 36 -0.27 -5.03 -4.87
CA TYR A 36 -0.87 -4.61 -3.61
C TYR A 36 -1.40 -3.17 -3.68
N PHE A 37 -0.67 -2.26 -4.32
CA PHE A 37 -1.11 -0.88 -4.42
C PHE A 37 -2.35 -0.71 -5.30
N LEU A 38 -2.47 -1.46 -6.39
CA LEU A 38 -3.68 -1.48 -7.23
C LEU A 38 -4.91 -1.98 -6.45
N ASP A 39 -4.75 -3.05 -5.67
CA ASP A 39 -5.81 -3.55 -4.81
C ASP A 39 -6.21 -2.55 -3.70
N ILE A 40 -5.24 -1.79 -3.16
CA ILE A 40 -5.50 -0.68 -2.24
C ILE A 40 -6.28 0.44 -2.92
N LEU A 41 -5.91 0.86 -4.14
CA LEU A 41 -6.61 1.90 -4.89
C LEU A 41 -8.08 1.53 -5.11
N GLU A 42 -8.34 0.30 -5.53
CA GLU A 42 -9.70 -0.18 -5.74
C GLU A 42 -10.47 -0.30 -4.42
N SER A 43 -9.84 -0.85 -3.38
CA SER A 43 -10.46 -0.97 -2.06
C SER A 43 -10.77 0.39 -1.44
N HIS A 44 -9.89 1.36 -1.60
CA HIS A 44 -10.08 2.75 -1.17
C HIS A 44 -11.29 3.38 -1.88
N ARG A 45 -11.34 3.31 -3.21
CA ARG A 45 -12.44 3.84 -4.02
C ARG A 45 -13.79 3.28 -3.57
N VAL A 46 -13.87 1.96 -3.37
CA VAL A 46 -15.11 1.31 -2.95
C VAL A 46 -15.45 1.64 -1.49
N ALA A 47 -14.48 1.62 -0.58
CA ALA A 47 -14.71 1.93 0.82
C ALA A 47 -15.21 3.38 1.00
N MET A 48 -14.63 4.35 0.29
CA MET A 48 -15.05 5.76 0.35
C MET A 48 -16.45 5.99 -0.23
N ALA A 49 -16.87 5.20 -1.21
CA ALA A 49 -18.21 5.31 -1.80
C ALA A 49 -19.32 4.81 -0.86
N VAL A 50 -18.99 3.91 0.07
CA VAL A 50 -19.97 3.26 0.98
C VAL A 50 -19.86 3.82 2.41
N SER A 51 -18.81 4.59 2.73
CA SER A 51 -18.59 5.14 4.07
C SER A 51 -19.31 6.48 4.27
N ASN A 52 -20.32 6.47 5.14
CA ASN A 52 -21.11 7.65 5.53
C ASN A 52 -20.67 8.27 6.86
N GLU A 53 -19.83 7.57 7.64
CA GLU A 53 -19.32 8.07 8.93
C GLU A 53 -17.99 8.81 8.74
N ASP A 54 -17.89 10.03 9.27
CA ASP A 54 -16.69 10.87 9.12
C ASP A 54 -15.43 10.25 9.73
N ASP A 55 -15.55 9.61 10.89
CA ASP A 55 -14.43 8.92 11.55
C ASP A 55 -13.93 7.73 10.71
N LEU A 56 -14.85 7.00 10.08
CA LEU A 56 -14.51 5.90 9.19
C LEU A 56 -13.81 6.41 7.93
N ARG A 57 -14.31 7.48 7.33
CA ARG A 57 -13.69 8.13 6.16
C ARG A 57 -12.28 8.60 6.48
N LYS A 58 -12.09 9.28 7.62
CA LYS A 58 -10.77 9.71 8.08
C LYS A 58 -9.82 8.54 8.25
N ARG A 59 -10.28 7.45 8.85
CA ARG A 59 -9.47 6.23 9.00
C ARG A 59 -9.07 5.61 7.66
N ILE A 60 -9.98 5.61 6.67
CA ILE A 60 -9.71 5.13 5.32
C ILE A 60 -8.63 6.00 4.65
N GLU A 61 -8.77 7.32 4.75
CA GLU A 61 -7.78 8.28 4.23
C GLU A 61 -6.41 8.11 4.89
N ASP A 62 -6.34 7.94 6.22
CA ASP A 62 -5.07 7.72 6.94
C ASP A 62 -4.36 6.44 6.47
N LEU A 63 -5.12 5.36 6.26
CA LEU A 63 -4.61 4.11 5.70
C LEU A 63 -4.09 4.32 4.27
N PHE A 64 -4.84 5.05 3.44
CA PHE A 64 -4.48 5.31 2.05
C PHE A 64 -3.25 6.22 1.92
N ALA A 65 -3.14 7.26 2.75
CA ALA A 65 -1.97 8.12 2.82
C ALA A 65 -0.72 7.33 3.23
N THR A 66 -0.87 6.43 4.21
CA THR A 66 0.22 5.53 4.64
C THR A 66 0.66 4.60 3.50
N ALA A 67 -0.29 4.00 2.79
CA ALA A 67 0.02 3.13 1.65
C ALA A 67 0.72 3.88 0.51
N THR A 68 0.27 5.09 0.20
CA THR A 68 0.90 5.95 -0.82
C THR A 68 2.35 6.27 -0.47
N ARG A 69 2.62 6.63 0.80
CA ARG A 69 3.99 6.85 1.27
C ARG A 69 4.84 5.58 1.14
N GLN A 70 4.30 4.43 1.54
CA GLN A 70 5.02 3.15 1.45
C GLN A 70 5.32 2.74 0.01
N LYS A 71 4.38 2.96 -0.93
CA LYS A 71 4.60 2.70 -2.35
C LYS A 71 5.72 3.57 -2.91
N HIS A 72 5.71 4.87 -2.63
CA HIS A 72 6.79 5.77 -3.07
C HIS A 72 8.16 5.36 -2.51
N GLU A 73 8.22 4.99 -1.24
CA GLU A 73 9.45 4.53 -0.59
C GLU A 73 9.99 3.23 -1.22
N ILE A 74 9.11 2.29 -1.56
CA ILE A 74 9.50 1.08 -2.30
C ILE A 74 10.03 1.46 -3.68
N ASP A 75 9.30 2.26 -4.44
CA ASP A 75 9.68 2.65 -5.81
C ASP A 75 11.01 3.40 -5.84
N TYR A 76 11.24 4.27 -4.86
CA TYR A 76 12.49 4.96 -4.70
C TYR A 76 13.64 3.98 -4.41
N THR A 77 13.42 3.04 -3.49
CA THR A 77 14.42 2.04 -3.12
C THR A 77 14.80 1.15 -4.30
N LEU A 78 13.80 0.63 -5.02
CA LEU A 78 14.00 -0.25 -6.18
C LEU A 78 14.73 0.43 -7.35
N ARG A 79 14.73 1.77 -7.44
CA ARG A 79 15.42 2.50 -8.52
C ARG A 79 16.86 2.86 -8.18
N HIS A 80 17.17 3.08 -6.91
CA HIS A 80 18.42 3.74 -6.51
C HIS A 80 19.33 2.86 -5.66
N TRP A 81 18.80 1.79 -5.06
CA TRP A 81 19.55 1.05 -4.07
C TRP A 81 19.39 -0.47 -4.17
N ALA A 82 20.45 -1.17 -3.81
CA ALA A 82 20.55 -2.63 -3.96
C ALA A 82 21.26 -3.29 -2.77
N THR A 83 21.24 -2.69 -1.58
CA THR A 83 21.83 -3.33 -0.39
C THR A 83 20.87 -4.37 0.23
N PRO A 84 21.38 -5.37 0.97
CA PRO A 84 20.54 -6.32 1.71
C PRO A 84 19.62 -5.66 2.76
N ILE A 85 20.07 -4.58 3.40
CA ILE A 85 19.28 -3.85 4.40
C ILE A 85 18.08 -3.17 3.73
N GLU A 86 18.27 -2.60 2.56
CA GLU A 86 17.19 -1.98 1.80
C GLU A 86 16.20 -3.01 1.28
N ARG A 87 16.67 -4.20 0.88
CA ARG A 87 15.80 -5.32 0.54
C ARG A 87 14.88 -5.66 1.72
N ALA A 88 15.42 -5.84 2.93
CA ALA A 88 14.63 -6.12 4.12
C ALA A 88 13.60 -5.01 4.41
N ARG A 89 13.98 -3.73 4.22
CA ARG A 89 13.05 -2.60 4.35
C ARG A 89 11.93 -2.62 3.30
N VAL A 90 12.25 -2.97 2.05
CA VAL A 90 11.25 -3.13 0.99
C VAL A 90 10.27 -4.26 1.33
N GLU A 91 10.77 -5.40 1.79
CA GLU A 91 9.96 -6.55 2.18
C GLU A 91 9.02 -6.21 3.36
N ASP A 92 9.50 -5.48 4.37
CA ASP A 92 8.63 -5.01 5.47
C ASP A 92 7.54 -4.04 4.97
N ARG A 93 7.91 -3.09 4.11
CA ARG A 93 6.96 -2.15 3.49
C ARG A 93 5.92 -2.88 2.64
N LEU A 94 6.32 -3.91 1.88
CA LEU A 94 5.40 -4.79 1.14
C LEU A 94 4.43 -5.50 2.09
N GLY A 95 4.93 -6.03 3.20
CA GLY A 95 4.08 -6.61 4.25
C GLY A 95 3.08 -5.61 4.82
N SER A 96 3.48 -4.35 4.96
CA SER A 96 2.58 -3.28 5.39
C SER A 96 1.52 -2.94 4.34
N LEU A 97 1.88 -2.85 3.05
CA LEU A 97 0.90 -2.67 1.97
C LEU A 97 -0.14 -3.80 1.98
N MET A 98 0.30 -5.06 2.09
CA MET A 98 -0.61 -6.20 2.18
C MET A 98 -1.60 -6.06 3.36
N ARG A 99 -1.11 -5.70 4.55
CA ARG A 99 -1.96 -5.50 5.74
C ARG A 99 -2.94 -4.34 5.57
N ILE A 100 -2.51 -3.23 4.96
CA ILE A 100 -3.40 -2.09 4.66
C ILE A 100 -4.49 -2.51 3.68
N GLY A 101 -4.15 -3.21 2.59
CA GLY A 101 -5.13 -3.74 1.64
C GLY A 101 -6.15 -4.67 2.31
N MET A 102 -5.69 -5.58 3.17
CA MET A 102 -6.59 -6.41 3.99
C MET A 102 -7.54 -5.57 4.84
N ARG A 103 -7.01 -4.55 5.53
CA ARG A 103 -7.81 -3.70 6.41
C ARG A 103 -8.86 -2.89 5.65
N LEU A 104 -8.52 -2.34 4.49
CA LEU A 104 -9.47 -1.62 3.64
C LEU A 104 -10.60 -2.55 3.15
N ARG A 105 -10.26 -3.80 2.77
CA ARG A 105 -11.28 -4.81 2.40
C ARG A 105 -12.19 -5.20 3.55
N GLU A 106 -11.69 -5.23 4.79
CA GLU A 106 -12.50 -5.47 5.98
C GLU A 106 -13.47 -4.31 6.23
N LEU A 107 -12.99 -3.06 6.14
CA LEU A 107 -13.82 -1.87 6.34
C LEU A 107 -14.95 -1.79 5.32
N ARG A 108 -14.71 -2.19 4.06
CA ARG A 108 -15.75 -2.33 3.02
C ARG A 108 -16.87 -3.31 3.42
N LYS A 109 -16.56 -4.35 4.19
CA LYS A 109 -17.52 -5.41 4.56
C LYS A 109 -18.24 -5.13 5.89
N SER A 110 -17.91 -4.04 6.59
CA SER A 110 -18.45 -3.77 7.91
C SER A 110 -19.95 -3.40 7.82
N PRO A 111 -20.84 -4.04 8.60
CA PRO A 111 -22.30 -3.91 8.49
C PRO A 111 -22.85 -2.52 8.85
N ALA A 112 -22.05 -1.64 9.46
CA ALA A 112 -22.42 -0.24 9.71
C ALA A 112 -22.78 0.52 8.41
N ALA A 113 -22.14 0.16 7.28
CA ALA A 113 -22.41 0.77 5.99
C ALA A 113 -23.65 0.20 5.27
N LEU A 114 -24.19 -0.93 5.73
CA LEU A 114 -25.33 -1.63 5.11
C LEU A 114 -26.66 -1.41 5.85
N ASN A 115 -26.63 -0.93 7.09
CA ASN A 115 -27.82 -0.83 7.95
C ASN A 115 -28.69 0.43 7.75
N HIS A 116 -28.33 1.38 6.89
CA HIS A 116 -29.14 2.59 6.65
C HIS A 116 -30.10 2.51 5.46
N ALA A 117 -30.09 1.41 4.72
CA ALA A 117 -31.04 1.18 3.64
C ALA A 117 -32.14 0.19 4.09
N SER A 118 -32.95 0.53 5.10
CA SER A 118 -34.34 0.01 5.31
C SER A 118 -34.91 0.38 6.69
N THR A 119 -35.47 1.59 6.82
CA THR A 119 -36.70 1.77 7.63
C THR A 119 -37.43 3.04 7.20
N PRO A 120 -38.51 2.95 6.39
CA PRO A 120 -39.43 4.08 6.29
C PRO A 120 -40.13 4.23 7.65
N SER A 121 -39.94 5.38 8.28
CA SER A 121 -40.66 5.77 9.50
C SER A 121 -42.16 5.85 9.18
N PRO A 122 -43.06 5.13 9.87
CA PRO A 122 -44.49 5.36 9.72
C PRO A 122 -44.84 6.72 10.37
N GLU A 123 -45.51 7.59 9.61
CA GLU A 123 -46.10 8.84 10.09
C GLU A 123 -47.07 8.57 11.27
N PRO A 124 -47.03 9.36 12.36
CA PRO A 124 -48.03 9.27 13.40
C PRO A 124 -49.34 9.88 12.90
N MET A 125 -50.40 9.05 12.84
CA MET A 125 -51.75 9.54 12.58
C MET A 125 -52.23 10.46 13.71
N PRO A 126 -52.86 11.61 13.41
CA PRO A 126 -53.55 12.40 14.42
C PRO A 126 -54.89 11.73 14.75
N ALA A 127 -55.14 11.46 16.03
CA ALA A 127 -56.46 11.09 16.52
C ALA A 127 -57.31 12.36 16.70
N ALA A 128 -58.47 12.37 16.05
CA ALA A 128 -59.52 13.38 16.17
C ALA A 128 -60.47 13.08 17.34
#